data_AF-A0A7W6BK14-F1
#
_entry.id   AF-A0A7W6BK14-F1
#
_cell.length_a   1.000
_cell.length_b   1.000
_cell.length_c   1.000
_cell.angle_alpha   90.00
_cell.angle_beta   90.00
_cell.angle_gamma   90.00
#
_symmetry.space_group_name_H-M   'P 1'
#
loop_
_entity.id
_entity.type
_entity.pdbx_description
1 polymer ?
#
loop_
_entity_poly.entity_id
_entity_poly.type
_entity_poly.pdbx_seq_one_letter_code
_entity_poly.pdbx_strand_id
1 'polypeptide(L)' 'MAEIVRDIEHFISSNGMGAATFGEMAMNDRHLVRQLRNGRRLWPETEAKIRDFMARYEAPSPHRESAG' A
#
# COMPACT_ATOMS: atom_id res chain seq x y z
N MET A 1 8.02 5.45 -10.86
CA MET A 1 8.02 5.83 -9.41
C MET A 1 6.75 6.53 -8.96
N ALA A 2 6.16 7.47 -9.71
CA ALA A 2 4.88 8.08 -9.31
C ALA A 2 3.70 7.08 -9.33
N GLU A 3 3.80 6.02 -10.11
CA GLU A 3 2.73 5.03 -10.30
C GLU A 3 2.53 4.13 -9.08
N ILE A 4 3.59 3.63 -8.44
CA ILE A 4 3.47 2.77 -7.25
C ILE A 4 2.86 3.50 -6.06
N VAL A 5 3.14 4.80 -5.90
CA VAL A 5 2.54 5.60 -4.82
C VAL A 5 1.04 5.69 -5.00
N ARG A 6 0.57 5.94 -6.22
CA ARG A 6 -0.86 5.95 -6.55
C ARG A 6 -1.51 4.58 -6.34
N ASP A 7 -0.82 3.51 -6.71
CA ASP A 7 -1.30 2.14 -6.52
C ASP A 7 -1.47 1.81 -5.03
N ILE A 8 -0.47 2.15 -4.22
CA ILE A 8 -0.54 2.04 -2.76
C ILE A 8 -1.70 2.88 -2.21
N GLU A 9 -1.86 4.13 -2.66
CA GLU A 9 -2.95 5.01 -2.19
C GLU A 9 -4.34 4.46 -2.53
N HIS A 10 -4.51 3.89 -3.72
CA HIS A 10 -5.75 3.23 -4.11
C HIS A 10 -5.99 1.96 -3.30
N PHE A 11 -4.94 1.17 -3.07
CA PHE A 11 -5.00 -0.06 -2.27
C PHE A 11 -5.38 0.24 -0.81
N ILE A 12 -4.74 1.22 -0.16
CA ILE A 12 -5.07 1.57 1.23
C ILE A 12 -6.49 2.14 1.32
N SER A 13 -6.94 2.90 0.31
CA SER A 13 -8.30 3.44 0.29
C SER A 13 -9.35 2.35 0.08
N SER A 14 -9.13 1.39 -0.83
CA SER A 14 -10.05 0.26 -1.07
C SER A 14 -10.16 -0.67 0.13
N ASN A 15 -9.06 -0.86 0.86
CA ASN A 15 -9.02 -1.76 2.02
C ASN A 15 -9.32 -1.05 3.35
N GLY A 16 -9.59 0.26 3.35
CA GLY A 16 -9.76 1.05 4.58
C GLY A 16 -8.50 1.04 5.48
N MET A 17 -7.32 0.84 4.89
CA MET A 17 -6.06 0.67 5.59
C MET A 17 -5.34 2.02 5.77
N GLY A 18 -4.61 2.19 6.87
CA GLY A 18 -3.73 3.35 7.06
C GLY A 18 -2.40 3.19 6.30
N ALA A 19 -1.86 4.28 5.76
CA ALA A 19 -0.55 4.29 5.09
C ALA A 19 0.60 3.77 5.99
N ALA A 20 0.55 4.06 7.30
CA ALA A 20 1.51 3.55 8.28
C ALA A 20 1.35 2.03 8.50
N THR A 21 0.11 1.55 8.60
CA THR A 21 -0.23 0.13 8.74
C THR A 21 0.22 -0.66 7.52
N PHE A 22 0.00 -0.12 6.32
CA PHE A 22 0.48 -0.71 5.08
C PHE A 22 2.00 -0.87 5.08
N GLY A 23 2.74 0.19 5.42
CA GLY A 23 4.20 0.15 5.46
C GLY A 23 4.74 -0.86 6.48
N GLU A 24 4.08 -0.95 7.65
CA GLU A 24 4.39 -1.96 8.67
C GLU A 24 4.13 -3.38 8.17
N MET A 25 2.98 -3.65 7.55
CA MET A 25 2.66 -5.01 7.10
C MET A 25 3.47 -5.44 5.86
N ALA A 26 3.73 -4.52 4.93
CA ALA A 26 4.46 -4.84 3.72
C ALA A 26 5.97 -4.94 3.98
N MET A 27 6.55 -3.94 4.63
CA MET A 27 8.01 -3.78 4.75
C MET A 27 8.53 -3.73 6.20
N ASN A 28 7.66 -3.87 7.21
CA ASN A 28 7.99 -3.57 8.61
C ASN A 28 8.47 -2.12 8.82
N ASP A 29 8.02 -1.18 7.98
CA ASP A 29 8.41 0.23 7.99
C ASP A 29 7.20 1.15 7.85
N ARG A 30 6.71 1.70 8.97
CA ARG A 30 5.56 2.63 9.01
C ARG A 30 5.80 3.93 8.23
N HIS A 31 7.06 4.29 7.97
CA HIS A 31 7.42 5.53 7.31
C HIS A 31 7.56 5.36 5.79
N LEU A 32 7.43 4.14 5.27
CA LEU A 32 7.59 3.80 3.86
C LEU A 32 6.78 4.73 2.95
N VAL A 33 5.46 4.79 3.15
CA VAL A 33 4.57 5.60 2.31
C VAL A 33 4.89 7.09 2.40
N ARG A 34 5.20 7.59 3.61
CA ARG A 34 5.62 8.99 3.82
C ARG A 34 6.91 9.30 3.05
N GLN A 35 7.87 8.39 3.11
CA GLN A 35 9.14 8.53 2.40
C GLN A 35 8.94 8.50 0.88
N LEU A 36 8.06 7.64 0.37
CA LEU A 36 7.72 7.60 -1.06
C LEU A 36 7.00 8.87 -1.52
N ARG A 37 6.09 9.43 -0.71
CA ARG A 37 5.45 10.73 -0.97
C ARG A 37 6.46 11.88 -1.02
N ASN A 38 7.51 11.82 -0.21
CA ASN A 38 8.61 12.79 -0.24
C ASN A 38 9.58 12.58 -1.41
N GLY A 39 9.31 11.64 -2.33
CA GLY A 39 10.17 11.37 -3.49
C GLY A 39 11.42 10.55 -3.16
N ARG A 40 11.42 9.79 -2.06
CA ARG A 40 12.54 8.87 -1.76
C ARG A 40 12.70 7.86 -2.90
N ARG A 41 13.96 7.59 -3.23
CA ARG A 41 14.33 6.55 -4.19
C ARG A 41 13.84 5.18 -3.70
N LEU A 42 12.89 4.60 -4.42
CA LEU A 42 12.43 3.23 -4.24
C LEU A 42 13.34 2.28 -5.03
N TRP A 43 13.79 1.20 -4.39
CA TRP A 43 14.57 0.17 -5.07
C TRP A 43 13.63 -0.82 -5.76
N PRO A 44 14.00 -1.39 -6.91
CA PRO A 44 13.16 -2.35 -7.62
C PRO A 44 12.81 -3.57 -6.75
N GLU A 45 13.70 -4.00 -5.85
CA GLU A 45 13.42 -5.05 -4.87
C GLU A 45 12.33 -4.66 -3.87
N THR A 46 12.35 -3.40 -3.40
CA THR A 46 11.31 -2.88 -2.51
C THR A 46 9.98 -2.76 -3.24
N GLU A 47 10.00 -2.28 -4.48
CA GLU A 47 8.79 -2.21 -5.31
C GLU A 47 8.18 -3.61 -5.56
N ALA A 48 9.02 -4.59 -5.89
CA ALA A 48 8.58 -5.97 -6.11
C ALA A 48 7.92 -6.55 -4.86
N LYS A 49 8.51 -6.35 -3.67
CA LYS A 49 7.90 -6.81 -2.42
C LYS A 49 6.60 -6.08 -2.08
N ILE A 50 6.51 -4.78 -2.38
CA ILE A 50 5.27 -4.00 -2.19
C ILE A 50 4.17 -4.56 -3.10
N ARG A 51 4.49 -4.80 -4.38
CA ARG A 51 3.55 -5.40 -5.34
C ARG A 51 3.16 -6.83 -4.95
N ASP A 52 4.11 -7.65 -4.52
CA ASP A 52 3.85 -9.00 -4.02
C ASP A 52 2.91 -8.97 -2.82
N PHE A 53 3.15 -8.07 -1.87
CA PHE A 53 2.25 -7.86 -0.73
C PHE A 53 0.84 -7.49 -1.18
N MET A 54 0.68 -6.49 -2.06
CA MET A 54 -0.65 -6.09 -2.54
C MET A 54 -1.35 -7.21 -3.33
N ALA A 55 -0.61 -8.00 -4.09
CA ALA A 55 -1.16 -9.13 -4.86
C ALA A 55 -1.56 -10.32 -3.96
N ARG A 56 -0.86 -10.53 -2.85
CA ARG A 56 -1.10 -11.62 -1.90
C ARG A 56 -2.02 -11.23 -0.75
N TYR A 57 -2.29 -9.94 -0.59
CA TYR A 57 -3.21 -9.45 0.41
C TYR A 57 -4.63 -9.88 0.02
N GLU A 58 -5.10 -10.96 0.64
CA GLU A 58 -6.52 -11.26 0.68
C GLU A 58 -7.18 -10.20 1.56
N ALA A 59 -7.83 -9.24 0.89
CA ALA A 59 -8.70 -8.32 1.59
C ALA A 59 -9.67 -9.16 2.44
N PRO A 60 -9.81 -8.89 3.75
CA PRO A 60 -10.94 -9.43 4.48
C PRO A 60 -12.17 -8.97 3.70
N SER A 61 -12.93 -9.92 3.13
CA SER A 61 -13.99 -9.65 2.16
C SER A 61 -14.67 -8.34 2.51
N PRO A 62 -14.68 -7.34 1.62
CA PRO A 62 -15.39 -6.11 1.90
C PRO A 62 -16.83 -6.55 2.10
N HIS A 63 -17.27 -6.58 3.36
CA HIS A 63 -18.67 -6.72 3.68
C HIS A 63 -19.31 -5.52 2.99
N ARG A 64 -19.91 -5.80 1.83
CA ARG A 64 -20.56 -4.83 0.96
C ARG A 64 -21.63 -4.14 1.79
N GLU A 65 -21.34 -2.96 2.30
CA GLU A 65 -22.39 -2.06 2.73
C GLU A 65 -22.08 -0.64 2.29
N SER A 66 -23.03 -0.12 1.50
CA SER A 66 -23.32 1.29 1.22
C SER A 66 -22.72 1.90 -0.06
N ALA A 67 -23.52 1.83 -1.14
CA ALA A 67 -24.12 3.04 -1.71
C ALA A 67 -25.22 2.65 -2.72
N GLY A 68 -26.46 2.68 -2.25
CA GLY A 68 -27.69 2.79 -3.03
C GLY A 68 -28.37 4.09 -2.66
#